data_AF-A0A8D1TA08-F1
#
_entry.id   AF-A0A8D1TA08-F1
#
_cell.length_a   1.000
_cell.length_b   1.000
_cell.length_c   1.000
_cell.angle_alpha   90.00
_cell.angle_beta   90.00
_cell.angle_gamma   90.00
#
_symmetry.space_group_name_H-M   'P 1'
#
loop_
_entity.id
_entity.type
_entity.pdbx_description
1 polymer ?
#
loop_
_entity_poly.entity_id
_entity_poly.type
_entity_poly.pdbx_seq_one_letter_code
_entity_poly.pdbx_strand_id
1 'polypeptide(L)'
;MFLHCDKQIYRHHATLHFVFCVDSSESELDILDLIQVFVEALDKCFENVCELDLIFYVDKVHSIHVEMVKEGMVLETNLNEIVTQIDTENKLEKREAGLAGALAYVVISY
;
A
#
# COMPACT_ATOMS: atom_id res chain seq x y z
N MET A 1 16.65 12.94 13.40
CA MET A 1 15.36 13.27 14.01
C MET A 1 14.76 11.93 14.42
N PHE A 2 14.91 11.55 15.69
CA PHE A 2 14.38 10.29 16.18
C PHE A 2 12.85 10.38 16.15
N LEU A 3 12.20 9.50 15.40
CA LEU A 3 10.74 9.33 15.44
C LEU A 3 10.38 8.92 16.88
N HIS A 4 9.91 9.86 17.69
CA HIS A 4 9.30 9.58 18.99
C HIS A 4 7.91 9.01 18.70
N CYS A 5 7.81 7.69 18.57
CA CYS A 5 6.52 7.01 18.53
C CYS A 5 6.16 6.60 19.96
N ASP A 6 5.38 7.43 20.64
CA ASP A 6 4.94 7.20 22.02
C ASP A 6 3.76 6.23 22.11
N LYS A 7 2.99 6.06 21.02
CA LYS A 7 1.74 5.30 21.03
C LYS A 7 1.66 4.27 19.91
N GLN A 8 1.33 3.04 20.27
CA GLN A 8 1.05 1.94 19.35
C GLN A 8 -0.44 1.65 19.34
N ILE A 9 -1.06 1.67 18.16
CA ILE A 9 -2.47 1.34 17.95
C ILE A 9 -2.51 0.12 17.06
N TYR A 10 -3.28 -0.89 17.45
CA TYR A 10 -3.40 -2.12 16.68
C TYR A 10 -4.84 -2.55 16.52
N ARG A 11 -5.11 -3.23 15.41
CA ARG A 11 -6.41 -3.85 15.12
C ARG A 11 -6.22 -5.23 14.52
N HIS A 12 -7.02 -6.17 15.01
CA HIS A 12 -7.05 -7.53 14.49
C HIS A 12 -8.08 -7.63 13.36
N HIS A 13 -7.67 -8.20 12.22
CA HIS A 13 -8.55 -8.46 11.08
C HIS A 13 -8.32 -9.89 10.56
N ALA A 14 -9.33 -10.75 10.67
CA ALA A 14 -9.27 -12.18 10.37
C ALA A 14 -8.15 -12.94 11.11
N THR A 15 -6.99 -13.14 10.48
CA THR A 15 -5.80 -13.81 11.04
C THR A 15 -4.60 -12.86 11.19
N LEU A 16 -4.76 -11.59 10.80
CA LEU A 16 -3.70 -10.60 10.72
C LEU A 16 -3.83 -9.53 11.80
N HIS A 17 -2.69 -9.04 12.26
CA HIS A 17 -2.60 -7.90 13.18
C HIS A 17 -1.98 -6.72 12.43
N PHE A 18 -2.74 -5.64 12.33
CA PHE A 18 -2.27 -4.36 11.78
C PHE A 18 -1.87 -3.46 12.95
N VAL A 19 -0.65 -2.93 12.93
CA VAL A 19 -0.10 -2.08 14.00
C VAL A 19 0.42 -0.79 13.39
N PHE A 20 -0.06 0.34 13.89
CA PHE A 20 0.38 1.67 13.52
C PHE A 20 1.07 2.34 14.72
N CYS A 21 2.18 2.98 14.41
CA CYS A 21 3.03 3.71 15.35
C CYS A 21 2.78 5.20 15.13
N VAL A 22 2.21 5.88 16.12
CA VAL A 22 1.79 7.29 16.01
C VAL A 22 2.25 8.11 17.22
N ASP A 23 2.24 9.43 17.06
CA ASP A 23 2.48 10.34 18.17
C ASP A 23 1.29 10.35 19.14
N SER A 24 1.57 10.70 20.39
CA SER A 24 0.55 10.97 21.41
C SER A 24 -0.45 12.07 21.05
N SER A 25 -0.12 12.94 20.09
CA SER A 25 -1.01 14.00 19.59
C SER A 25 -2.16 13.48 18.73
N GLU A 26 -2.04 12.29 18.15
CA GLU A 26 -3.03 11.75 17.22
C GLU A 26 -4.20 11.05 17.94
N SER A 27 -5.40 11.21 17.39
CA SER A 27 -6.59 10.56 17.93
C SER A 27 -6.56 9.07 17.65
N GLU A 28 -6.88 8.26 18.67
CA GLU A 28 -6.92 6.81 18.50
C GLU A 28 -7.97 6.34 17.49
N LEU A 29 -9.13 7.00 17.48
CA LEU A 29 -10.23 6.69 16.56
C LEU A 29 -9.85 6.97 15.11
N ASP A 30 -9.12 8.06 14.85
CA ASP A 30 -8.69 8.42 13.49
C ASP A 30 -7.71 7.38 12.94
N ILE A 31 -6.80 6.87 13.78
CA ILE A 31 -5.86 5.80 13.38
C ILE A 31 -6.58 4.46 13.20
N LEU A 32 -7.58 4.14 14.02
CA LEU A 32 -8.40 2.94 13.85
C LEU A 32 -9.24 2.98 12.57
N ASP A 33 -9.70 4.16 12.16
CA ASP A 33 -10.37 4.39 10.88
C ASP A 33 -9.39 4.26 9.71
N LEU A 34 -8.18 4.83 9.84
CA LEU A 34 -7.12 4.67 8.83
C LEU A 34 -6.74 3.20 8.61
N ILE A 35 -6.61 2.41 9.69
CA ILE A 35 -6.38 0.96 9.59
C ILE A 35 -7.54 0.28 8.83
N GLN A 36 -8.79 0.68 9.08
CA GLN A 36 -9.94 0.13 8.39
C GLN A 36 -9.89 0.43 6.89
N VAL A 37 -9.64 1.69 6.51
CA VAL A 37 -9.51 2.09 5.11
C VAL A 37 -8.36 1.34 4.44
N PHE A 38 -7.24 1.11 5.14
CA PHE A 38 -6.10 0.37 4.60
C PHE A 38 -6.45 -1.09 4.29
N VAL A 39 -7.15 -1.75 5.22
CA VAL A 39 -7.61 -3.13 5.01
C VAL A 39 -8.63 -3.21 3.86
N GLU A 40 -9.54 -2.25 3.76
CA GLU A 40 -10.52 -2.19 2.65
C GLU A 40 -9.86 -1.91 1.30
N ALA A 41 -8.82 -1.07 1.27
CA ALA A 41 -8.03 -0.81 0.07
C ALA A 41 -7.30 -2.08 -0.39
N LEU A 42 -6.72 -2.84 0.54
CA LEU A 42 -6.10 -4.13 0.27
C LEU A 42 -7.11 -5.13 -0.31
N ASP A 43 -8.27 -5.28 0.33
CA ASP A 43 -9.30 -6.22 -0.11
C ASP A 43 -9.80 -5.91 -1.53
N LYS A 44 -10.01 -4.61 -1.84
CA LYS A 44 -10.38 -4.17 -3.19
C LYS A 44 -9.26 -4.37 -4.22
N CYS A 45 -8.01 -4.04 -3.87
CA CYS A 45 -6.88 -4.15 -4.79
C CYS A 45 -6.52 -5.60 -5.14
N PHE A 46 -6.81 -6.55 -4.26
CA PHE A 46 -6.54 -7.99 -4.44
C PHE A 46 -7.77 -8.82 -4.81
N GLU A 47 -8.96 -8.20 -4.94
CA GLU A 47 -10.23 -8.87 -5.26
C GLU A 47 -10.53 -10.07 -4.33
N ASN A 48 -10.68 -9.80 -3.02
CA ASN A 48 -10.76 -10.75 -1.89
C ASN A 48 -9.38 -11.22 -1.41
N VAL A 49 -8.71 -10.35 -0.65
CA VAL A 49 -7.33 -10.57 -0.21
C VAL A 49 -7.22 -11.77 0.73
N CYS A 50 -6.24 -12.65 0.50
CA CYS A 50 -5.83 -13.67 1.46
C CYS A 50 -4.52 -13.26 2.16
N GLU A 51 -4.28 -13.75 3.38
CA GLU A 51 -3.02 -13.54 4.12
C GLU A 51 -1.78 -13.93 3.29
N LEU A 52 -1.92 -14.95 2.44
CA LEU A 52 -0.86 -15.41 1.56
C LEU A 52 -0.53 -14.36 0.49
N ASP A 53 -1.52 -13.65 -0.05
CA ASP A 53 -1.29 -12.62 -1.07
C ASP A 53 -0.46 -11.46 -0.52
N LEU A 54 -0.67 -11.09 0.74
CA LEU A 54 0.13 -10.07 1.41
C LEU A 54 1.60 -10.49 1.58
N ILE A 55 1.86 -11.79 1.75
CA ILE A 55 3.22 -12.34 1.89
C ILE A 55 3.91 -12.44 0.53
N PHE A 56 3.19 -12.83 -0.54
CA PHE A 56 3.76 -13.00 -1.87
C PHE A 56 3.90 -11.69 -2.66
N TYR A 57 3.02 -10.70 -2.40
CA TYR A 57 2.97 -9.44 -3.14
C TYR A 57 3.21 -8.23 -2.23
N VAL A 58 4.24 -8.31 -1.39
CA VAL A 58 4.63 -7.24 -0.45
C VAL A 58 4.90 -5.90 -1.15
N ASP A 59 5.43 -5.93 -2.38
CA ASP A 59 5.67 -4.71 -3.18
C ASP A 59 4.36 -3.97 -3.45
N LYS A 60 3.31 -4.68 -3.86
CA LYS A 60 1.98 -4.09 -4.11
C LYS A 60 1.34 -3.58 -2.82
N VAL A 61 1.49 -4.30 -1.71
CA VAL A 61 1.04 -3.85 -0.38
C VAL A 61 1.75 -2.56 0.02
N HIS A 62 3.06 -2.46 -0.24
CA HIS A 62 3.85 -1.26 0.03
C HIS A 62 3.40 -0.08 -0.85
N SER A 63 3.11 -0.30 -2.13
CA SER A 63 2.55 0.76 -3.00
C SER A 63 1.22 1.29 -2.45
N ILE A 64 0.30 0.40 -2.05
CA ILE A 64 -0.98 0.79 -1.44
C ILE A 64 -0.74 1.60 -0.16
N HIS A 65 0.19 1.15 0.68
CA HIS A 65 0.53 1.86 1.92
C HIS A 65 1.11 3.25 1.64
N VAL A 66 1.99 3.41 0.65
CA VAL A 66 2.60 4.70 0.29
C VAL A 66 1.59 5.65 -0.34
N GLU A 67 0.63 5.14 -1.11
CA GLU A 67 -0.46 5.94 -1.67
C GLU A 67 -1.35 6.52 -0.58
N MET A 68 -1.60 5.74 0.48
CA MET A 68 -2.39 6.20 1.62
C MET A 68 -1.62 7.09 2.59
N VAL A 69 -0.37 6.72 2.91
CA VAL A 69 0.46 7.39 3.90
C VAL A 69 1.89 7.53 3.40
N LYS A 70 2.38 8.77 3.35
CA LYS A 70 3.76 9.05 2.93
C LYS A 70 4.39 10.08 3.86
N GLU A 71 5.62 9.80 4.29
CA GLU A 71 6.38 10.66 5.20
C GLU A 71 5.63 11.03 6.51
N GLY A 72 4.75 10.14 6.97
CA GLY A 72 3.94 10.35 8.17
C GLY A 72 2.71 11.22 7.97
N MET A 73 2.38 11.59 6.72
CA MET A 73 1.16 12.30 6.36
C MET A 73 0.19 11.35 5.66
N VAL A 74 -1.08 11.44 6.00
CA VAL A 74 -2.16 10.76 5.27
C VAL A 74 -2.41 11.57 3.99
N LEU A 75 -2.23 10.92 2.84
CA LEU A 75 -2.39 11.54 1.52
C LEU A 75 -3.79 11.29 0.97
N GLU A 76 -4.21 10.02 0.95
CA GLU A 76 -5.46 9.61 0.33
C GLU A 76 -6.20 8.61 1.22
N THR A 77 -7.51 8.85 1.38
CA THR A 77 -8.42 7.98 2.13
C THR A 77 -9.60 7.52 1.28
N ASN A 78 -9.72 8.03 0.05
CA ASN A 78 -10.72 7.57 -0.89
C ASN A 78 -10.30 6.26 -1.56
N LEU A 79 -10.98 5.17 -1.19
CA LEU A 79 -10.73 3.84 -1.76
C LEU A 79 -10.73 3.79 -3.28
N ASN A 80 -11.57 4.58 -3.96
CA ASN A 80 -11.66 4.53 -5.42
C ASN A 80 -10.43 5.19 -6.07
N GLU A 81 -9.94 6.29 -5.50
CA GLU A 81 -8.72 6.96 -5.96
C GLU A 81 -7.50 6.06 -5.72
N ILE A 82 -7.38 5.48 -4.52
CA ILE A 82 -6.30 4.54 -4.16
C ILE A 82 -6.25 3.37 -5.16
N VAL A 83 -7.39 2.70 -5.40
CA VAL A 83 -7.45 1.56 -6.33
C VAL A 83 -7.08 1.99 -7.76
N THR A 84 -7.52 3.18 -8.19
CA THR A 84 -7.24 3.69 -9.54
C THR A 84 -5.76 4.04 -9.73
N GLN A 85 -5.14 4.68 -8.74
CA GLN A 85 -3.70 4.96 -8.72
C GLN A 85 -2.90 3.67 -8.80
N ILE A 86 -3.20 2.71 -7.93
CA ILE A 86 -2.49 1.43 -7.86
C ILE A 86 -2.66 0.62 -9.15
N ASP A 87 -3.84 0.60 -9.77
CA ASP A 87 -4.03 -0.04 -11.07
C ASP A 87 -3.24 0.66 -12.19
N THR A 88 -3.14 1.99 -12.14
CA THR A 88 -2.34 2.78 -13.09
C THR A 88 -0.84 2.47 -12.95
N GLU A 89 -0.32 2.40 -11.73
CA GLU A 89 1.06 2.01 -11.44
C GLU A 89 1.36 0.58 -11.92
N ASN A 90 0.49 -0.38 -11.58
CA ASN A 90 0.63 -1.77 -12.03
C ASN A 90 0.62 -1.90 -13.58
N LYS A 91 -0.15 -1.05 -14.27
CA LYS A 91 -0.17 -0.99 -15.74
C LYS A 91 1.13 -0.39 -16.30
N LEU A 92 1.70 0.61 -15.64
CA LEU A 92 2.96 1.23 -16.05
C LEU A 92 4.13 0.25 -15.88
N GLU A 93 4.21 -0.49 -14.78
CA GLU A 93 5.23 -1.52 -14.59
C GLU A 93 5.14 -2.63 -15.66
N LYS A 94 3.93 -3.05 -16.03
CA LYS A 94 3.74 -4.01 -17.14
C LYS A 94 4.15 -3.42 -18.50
N ARG A 95 3.96 -2.11 -18.71
CA ARG A 95 4.38 -1.43 -19.94
C ARG A 95 5.88 -1.23 -20.00
N GLU A 96 6.54 -0.94 -18.87
CA GLU A 96 8.00 -0.83 -18.80
C GLU A 96 8.68 -2.19 -18.91
N ALA A 97 8.13 -3.26 -18.34
CA ALA A 97 8.60 -4.63 -18.59
C ALA A 97 8.43 -5.03 -20.07
N GLY A 98 7.34 -4.61 -20.71
CA GLY A 98 7.13 -4.78 -22.15
C GLY A 98 8.10 -3.96 -23.01
N LEU A 99 8.44 -2.74 -22.60
CA LEU A 99 9.39 -1.89 -23.30
C LEU A 99 10.84 -2.34 -23.08
N ALA A 100 11.20 -2.82 -21.89
CA ALA A 100 12.53 -3.40 -21.61
C ALA A 100 12.71 -4.73 -22.37
N GLY A 101 11.65 -5.53 -22.51
CA GLY A 101 11.64 -6.68 -23.42
C GLY A 101 11.79 -6.27 -24.88
N ALA A 102 11.00 -5.31 -25.36
CA ALA A 102 11.08 -4.83 -26.75
C ALA A 102 12.40 -4.12 -27.08
N LEU A 103 12.95 -3.32 -26.15
CA LEU A 103 14.27 -2.70 -26.27
C LEU A 103 15.38 -3.74 -26.16
N ALA A 104 15.28 -4.79 -25.34
CA ALA A 104 16.26 -5.88 -25.38
C ALA A 104 16.29 -6.59 -26.75
N TYR A 105 15.13 -6.80 -27.40
CA TYR A 105 15.09 -7.30 -28.79
C TYR A 105 15.63 -6.29 -29.82
N VAL A 106 15.42 -4.98 -29.62
CA VAL A 106 15.88 -3.94 -30.55
C VAL A 106 17.35 -3.53 -30.32
N VAL A 107 17.89 -3.72 -29.11
CA VAL A 107 19.26 -3.33 -28.71
C VAL A 107 20.28 -4.46 -28.89
N ILE A 108 19.87 -5.73 -29.00
CA ILE A 108 20.78 -6.87 -29.32
C ILE A 108 20.99 -7.02 -30.85
N SER A 109 20.84 -5.96 -31.63
CA SER A 109 21.21 -5.95 -33.05
C SER A 109 21.89 -4.64 -33.38
N TYR A 110 23.18 -4.52 -33.03
CA TYR A 110 24.26 -3.93 -33.83
C TYR A 110 25.60 -4.11 -33.11
#